data_AF-A0A9E2X8P9-F1
#
_entry.id   AF-A0A9E2X8P9-F1
#
_cell.length_a   1.000
_cell.length_b   1.000
_cell.length_c   1.000
_cell.angle_alpha   90.00
_cell.angle_beta   90.00
_cell.angle_gamma   90.00
#
_symmetry.space_group_name_H-M   'P 1'
#
loop_
_entity.id
_entity.type
_entity.pdbx_description
1 polymer ?
#
loop_
_entity_poly.entity_id
_entity_poly.type
_entity_poly.pdbx_seq_one_letter_code
_entity_poly.pdbx_strand_id
1 'polypeptide(L)'
;MTWTPERVERLTQLFEEGLPTAEIGRRLGLTKNAVIGKLHRIALAPRGGVPVAQPQRNFFEFNGPSCLWPHGHPDDTDFHFCGARPLPGKPYCAEHAAIAYVRPKDSKEEKARAA
;
A
#
# COMPACT_ATOMS: atom_id res chain seq x y z
N MET A 1 16.81 -15.99 0.62
CA MET A 1 17.27 -16.04 -0.79
C MET A 1 18.10 -14.80 -1.08
N THR A 2 19.37 -14.99 -1.42
CA THR A 2 20.32 -13.87 -1.62
C THR A 2 20.49 -13.58 -3.10
N TRP A 3 20.28 -12.32 -3.48
CA TRP A 3 20.56 -11.82 -4.83
C TRP A 3 22.06 -11.54 -4.96
N THR A 4 22.80 -12.54 -5.41
CA THR A 4 24.23 -12.38 -5.74
C THR A 4 24.38 -11.70 -7.11
N PRO A 5 25.50 -11.01 -7.39
CA PRO A 5 25.71 -10.33 -8.67
C PRO A 5 25.59 -11.29 -9.88
N GLU A 6 26.07 -12.52 -9.77
CA GLU A 6 26.00 -13.53 -10.83
C GLU A 6 24.54 -13.91 -11.15
N ARG A 7 23.68 -13.96 -10.12
CA ARG A 7 22.24 -14.19 -10.32
C ARG A 7 21.55 -13.02 -11.00
N VAL A 8 22.01 -11.79 -10.77
CA VAL A 8 21.46 -10.60 -11.42
C VAL A 8 21.87 -10.54 -12.88
N GLU A 9 23.12 -10.90 -13.18
CA GLU A 9 23.61 -11.02 -14.56
C GLU A 9 22.82 -12.09 -15.32
N ARG A 10 22.66 -13.28 -14.73
CA ARG A 10 21.86 -14.35 -15.34
C ARG A 10 20.39 -13.98 -15.53
N LEU A 11 19.82 -13.23 -14.59
CA LEU A 11 18.46 -12.68 -14.72
C LEU A 11 18.34 -11.73 -15.91
N THR A 12 19.31 -10.83 -16.07
CA THR A 12 19.35 -9.83 -17.13
C THR A 12 19.46 -10.48 -18.49
N GLN A 13 20.40 -11.43 -18.64
CA GLN A 13 20.59 -12.18 -19.88
C GLN A 13 19.31 -12.93 -20.31
N LEU A 14 18.67 -13.66 -19.39
CA LEU A 14 17.43 -14.38 -19.70
C LEU A 14 16.27 -13.43 -20.05
N PHE A 15 16.27 -12.22 -19.48
CA PHE A 15 15.27 -11.20 -19.78
C PHE A 15 15.48 -10.57 -21.16
N GLU A 16 16.73 -10.31 -21.56
CA GLU A 16 17.10 -9.84 -22.90
C GLU A 16 16.81 -10.88 -23.99
N GLU A 17 16.95 -12.17 -23.66
CA GLU A 17 16.50 -13.29 -24.51
C GLU A 17 14.96 -13.31 -24.69
N GLY A 18 14.21 -12.42 -24.02
CA GLY A 18 12.76 -12.29 -24.15
C GLY A 18 11.98 -13.41 -23.46
N LEU A 19 12.60 -14.15 -22.53
CA LEU A 19 11.92 -15.22 -21.83
C LEU A 19 10.83 -14.69 -20.89
N PRO A 20 9.69 -15.39 -20.77
CA PRO A 20 8.66 -15.03 -19.81
C PRO A 20 9.20 -15.04 -18.37
N THR A 21 8.84 -14.05 -17.55
CA THR A 21 9.29 -13.94 -16.15
C THR A 21 9.01 -15.18 -15.29
N ALA A 22 7.95 -15.93 -15.60
CA ALA A 22 7.66 -17.21 -14.95
C ALA A 22 8.69 -18.30 -15.30
N GLU A 23 9.14 -18.34 -16.55
CA GLU A 23 10.16 -19.27 -17.05
C GLU A 23 11.55 -18.93 -16.50
N ILE A 24 11.88 -17.65 -16.44
CA ILE A 24 13.08 -17.14 -15.78
C ILE A 24 13.10 -17.56 -14.30
N GLY A 25 11.96 -17.48 -13.62
CA GLY A 25 11.81 -17.97 -12.26
C GLY A 25 12.12 -19.46 -12.12
N ARG A 26 11.55 -20.31 -13.00
CA ARG A 26 11.83 -21.76 -13.02
C ARG A 26 13.32 -22.05 -13.19
N ARG A 27 14.00 -21.36 -14.10
CA ARG A 27 15.44 -21.55 -14.37
C ARG A 27 16.35 -21.09 -13.23
N LEU A 28 15.96 -20.04 -12.49
CA LEU A 28 16.75 -19.49 -11.38
C LEU A 28 16.38 -20.09 -10.02
N GLY A 29 15.37 -20.96 -9.94
CA GLY A 29 14.84 -21.48 -8.68
C GLY A 29 14.11 -20.41 -7.86
N LEU A 30 13.48 -19.45 -8.54
CA LEU A 30 12.79 -18.30 -7.96
C LEU A 30 11.32 -18.26 -8.37
N THR A 31 10.49 -17.57 -7.59
CA THR A 31 9.10 -17.33 -8.00
C THR A 31 9.04 -16.24 -9.07
N LYS A 32 8.01 -16.27 -9.93
CA LYS A 32 7.70 -15.22 -10.91
C LYS A 32 7.72 -13.83 -10.26
N ASN A 33 7.13 -13.69 -9.07
CA ASN A 33 7.04 -12.41 -8.36
C ASN A 33 8.39 -11.93 -7.82
N ALA A 34 9.27 -12.84 -7.40
CA ALA A 34 10.63 -12.47 -7.01
C ALA A 34 11.44 -11.93 -8.19
N VAL A 35 11.26 -12.52 -9.38
CA VAL A 35 11.86 -12.06 -10.64
C VAL A 35 11.34 -10.68 -11.04
N ILE A 36 10.02 -10.49 -11.09
CA ILE A 36 9.38 -9.19 -11.40
C ILE A 36 9.88 -8.11 -10.43
N GLY A 37 9.80 -8.39 -9.12
CA GLY A 37 10.23 -7.43 -8.11
C GLY A 37 11.71 -7.07 -8.19
N LYS A 38 12.58 -7.98 -8.64
CA LYS A 38 13.99 -7.67 -8.87
C LYS A 38 14.19 -6.86 -10.16
N LEU A 39 13.57 -7.25 -11.27
CA LEU A 39 13.62 -6.53 -12.55
C LEU A 39 13.15 -5.07 -12.40
N HIS A 40 12.09 -4.83 -11.63
CA HIS A 40 11.62 -3.47 -11.32
C HIS A 40 12.64 -2.65 -10.51
N ARG A 41 13.31 -3.26 -9.51
CA ARG A 41 14.32 -2.58 -8.69
C ARG A 41 15.60 -2.25 -9.46
N ILE A 42 15.92 -3.02 -10.49
CA ILE A 42 17.08 -2.78 -11.38
C ILE A 42 16.69 -2.05 -12.67
N ALA A 43 15.46 -1.53 -12.75
CA ALA A 43 14.93 -0.75 -13.87
C ALA A 43 14.96 -1.44 -15.26
N LEU A 44 15.00 -2.77 -15.29
CA LEU A 44 15.02 -3.55 -16.54
C LEU A 44 13.62 -3.87 -17.08
N ALA A 45 12.60 -3.90 -16.23
CA ALA A 45 11.22 -4.14 -16.69
C ALA A 45 10.65 -2.89 -17.38
N PRO A 46 10.08 -3.01 -18.60
CA PRO A 46 9.29 -1.95 -19.21
C PRO A 46 8.23 -1.50 -18.22
N ARG A 47 8.09 -0.18 -18.02
CA ARG A 47 6.92 0.39 -17.33
C ARG A 47 5.68 0.21 -18.21
N GLY A 48 5.26 -1.03 -18.41
CA GLY A 48 3.99 -1.42 -19.02
C GLY A 48 2.87 -1.47 -17.99
N GLY A 49 2.95 -0.65 -16.94
CA GLY A 49 1.82 -0.41 -16.06
C GLY A 49 0.85 0.48 -16.84
N VAL A 50 -0.40 0.02 -16.99
CA VAL A 50 -1.53 0.91 -17.27
C VAL A 50 -1.32 2.18 -16.44
N PRO A 51 -1.46 3.39 -16.99
CA PRO A 51 -1.47 4.58 -16.17
C PRO A 51 -2.65 4.39 -15.21
N VAL A 52 -2.36 3.94 -13.98
CA VAL A 52 -3.22 4.20 -12.85
C VAL A 52 -3.25 5.72 -12.84
N ALA A 53 -4.33 6.26 -13.42
CA ALA A 53 -4.69 7.64 -13.25
C ALA A 53 -4.67 7.83 -11.74
N GLN A 54 -3.59 8.43 -11.24
CA GLN A 54 -3.53 8.82 -9.85
C GLN A 54 -4.78 9.67 -9.70
N PRO A 55 -5.77 9.28 -8.84
CA PRO A 55 -6.88 10.16 -8.60
C PRO A 55 -6.23 11.45 -8.14
N GLN A 56 -6.40 12.50 -8.94
CA GLN A 56 -5.83 13.81 -8.74
C GLN A 56 -6.52 14.36 -7.49
N ARG A 57 -6.13 13.86 -6.32
CA ARG A 57 -6.60 14.36 -5.05
C ARG A 57 -5.79 15.61 -4.79
N ASN A 58 -6.28 16.70 -5.40
CA ASN A 58 -5.88 18.06 -5.11
C ASN A 58 -5.96 18.24 -3.59
N PHE A 59 -4.82 18.08 -2.95
CA PHE A 59 -4.67 18.05 -1.49
C PHE A 59 -4.70 19.47 -0.88
N PHE A 60 -4.87 20.53 -1.71
CA PHE A 60 -4.51 21.90 -1.30
C PHE A 60 -5.56 23.00 -1.53
N GLU A 61 -6.75 22.72 -2.07
CA GLU A 61 -7.72 23.80 -2.36
C GLU A 61 -9.12 23.52 -1.81
N PHE A 62 -9.21 23.30 -0.49
CA PHE A 62 -10.49 23.49 0.21
C PHE A 62 -10.25 24.04 1.62
N ASN A 63 -11.00 25.09 1.98
CA ASN A 63 -10.95 25.91 3.20
C ASN A 63 -10.75 25.14 4.53
N GLY A 64 -9.51 24.78 4.85
CA GLY A 64 -9.10 24.29 6.17
C GLY A 64 -9.02 22.76 6.31
N PRO A 65 -8.48 22.27 7.46
CA PRO A 65 -8.33 20.83 7.67
C PRO A 65 -9.71 20.18 7.77
N SER A 66 -9.90 19.06 7.07
CA SER A 66 -11.14 18.30 6.98
C SER A 66 -10.88 16.82 7.29
N CYS A 67 -11.92 16.10 7.73
CA CYS A 67 -11.83 14.72 8.20
C CYS A 67 -11.58 13.77 7.03
N LEU A 68 -10.48 13.02 7.10
CA LEU A 68 -10.02 12.12 6.04
C LEU A 68 -10.59 10.70 6.14
N TRP A 69 -11.80 10.54 6.69
CA TRP A 69 -12.42 9.23 6.82
C TRP A 69 -13.05 8.80 5.49
N PRO A 70 -12.63 7.68 4.88
CA PRO A 70 -13.18 7.21 3.62
C PRO A 70 -14.57 6.60 3.81
N HIS A 71 -15.53 7.05 2.99
CA HIS A 71 -16.84 6.44 2.82
C HIS A 71 -16.87 5.70 1.48
N GLY A 72 -17.11 4.39 1.52
CA GLY A 72 -17.13 3.51 0.34
C GLY A 72 -15.77 2.92 -0.02
N HIS A 73 -15.74 2.09 -1.07
CA HIS A 73 -14.52 1.50 -1.62
C HIS A 73 -13.90 2.44 -2.67
N PRO A 74 -12.57 2.46 -2.86
CA PRO A 74 -11.92 3.29 -3.89
C PRO A 74 -12.40 3.08 -5.33
N ASP A 75 -13.08 1.97 -5.62
CA ASP A 75 -13.64 1.64 -6.94
C ASP A 75 -15.11 2.08 -7.10
N ASP A 76 -15.75 2.58 -6.04
CA ASP A 76 -17.13 3.03 -6.07
C ASP A 76 -17.24 4.47 -6.59
N THR A 77 -18.30 4.77 -7.36
CA THR A 77 -18.58 6.13 -7.85
C THR A 77 -18.92 7.12 -6.75
N ASP A 78 -19.39 6.63 -5.60
CA ASP A 78 -19.76 7.42 -4.43
C ASP A 78 -18.65 7.47 -3.37
N PHE A 79 -17.41 7.13 -3.76
CA PHE A 79 -16.27 7.21 -2.86
C PHE A 79 -15.92 8.66 -2.50
N HIS A 80 -16.14 9.03 -1.24
CA HIS A 80 -15.86 10.37 -0.74
C HIS A 80 -15.26 10.34 0.66
N PHE A 81 -14.67 11.47 1.08
CA PHE A 81 -14.19 11.65 2.44
C PHE A 81 -15.20 12.44 3.27
N CYS A 82 -15.31 12.12 4.55
CA CYS A 82 -16.24 12.77 5.49
C CYS A 82 -16.24 14.30 5.42
N GLY A 83 -15.06 14.93 5.34
CA GLY A 83 -14.97 16.39 5.17
C GLY A 83 -15.31 17.24 6.42
N ALA A 84 -15.78 16.63 7.52
CA ALA A 84 -16.06 17.33 8.78
C ALA A 84 -14.80 17.93 9.43
N ARG A 85 -14.95 18.89 10.36
CA ARG A 85 -13.79 19.49 11.04
C ARG A 85 -13.02 18.43 11.86
N PRO A 86 -11.71 18.24 11.63
CA PRO A 86 -10.91 17.29 12.37
C PRO A 86 -10.54 17.84 13.75
N LEU A 87 -10.23 16.92 14.66
CA LEU A 87 -9.69 17.29 15.96
C LEU A 87 -8.27 17.87 15.81
N PRO A 88 -7.86 18.85 16.65
CA PRO A 88 -6.51 19.40 16.62
C PRO A 88 -5.45 18.30 16.73
N GLY A 89 -4.50 18.27 15.79
CA GLY A 89 -3.43 17.27 15.75
C GLY A 89 -3.87 15.85 15.35
N LYS A 90 -5.12 15.65 14.93
CA LYS A 90 -5.63 14.37 14.41
C LYS A 90 -6.21 14.56 13.01
N PRO A 91 -6.17 13.51 12.15
CA PRO A 91 -6.69 13.59 10.78
C PRO A 91 -8.21 13.37 10.67
N TYR A 92 -8.89 13.09 11.79
CA TYR A 92 -10.30 12.70 11.82
C TYR A 92 -11.13 13.60 12.74
N CYS A 93 -12.43 13.71 12.46
CA CYS A 93 -13.40 14.34 13.36
C CYS A 93 -13.60 13.50 14.63
N ALA A 94 -14.34 14.01 15.62
CA ALA A 94 -14.54 13.32 16.90
C ALA A 94 -15.12 11.91 16.75
N GLU A 95 -16.10 11.75 15.86
CA GLU A 95 -16.76 10.47 15.59
C GLU A 95 -15.80 9.46 14.96
N HIS A 96 -15.15 9.84 13.86
CA HIS A 96 -14.20 8.96 13.17
C HIS A 96 -12.91 8.71 13.96
N ALA A 97 -12.50 9.65 14.82
CA ALA A 97 -11.39 9.42 15.74
C ALA A 97 -11.72 8.34 16.77
N ALA A 98 -12.97 8.22 17.23
CA ALA A 98 -13.38 7.16 18.16
C ALA A 98 -13.34 5.76 17.51
N ILE A 99 -13.59 5.69 16.20
CA ILE A 99 -13.50 4.44 15.43
C ILE A 99 -12.04 4.09 15.14
N ALA A 100 -11.23 5.07 14.71
CA ALA A 100 -9.82 4.86 14.37
C ALA A 100 -8.94 4.53 15.58
N TYR A 101 -9.16 5.23 16.69
CA TYR A 101 -8.33 5.13 17.89
C TYR A 101 -9.07 4.32 18.96
N VAL A 102 -9.05 2.99 18.82
CA VAL A 102 -9.49 2.10 19.90
C VAL A 102 -8.57 2.24 21.12
N ARG A 103 -9.16 2.41 22.30
CA ARG A 103 -8.41 2.34 23.56
C ARG A 103 -8.02 0.88 23.81
N PRO A 104 -6.76 0.57 24.16
CA PRO A 104 -6.43 -0.74 24.71
C PRO A 104 -7.33 -1.03 25.91
N LYS A 105 -8.01 -2.18 25.95
CA LYS A 105 -8.84 -2.59 27.10
C LYS A 105 -7.90 -2.83 28.28
N ASP A 106 -7.83 -1.89 29.23
CA ASP A 106 -7.06 -2.05 30.45
C ASP A 106 -7.56 -3.27 31.22
N SER A 107 -6.75 -4.34 31.23
CA SER A 107 -7.02 -5.60 31.94
C SER A 107 -7.05 -5.47 33.47
N LYS A 108 -7.08 -4.24 34.01
CA LYS A 108 -7.10 -3.97 35.45
C LYS A 108 -8.49 -3.71 36.03
N GLU A 109 -9.49 -3.30 35.25
CA GLU A 109 -10.85 -3.01 35.77
C GLU A 109 -11.71 -4.27 35.99
N GLU A 110 -11.48 -5.36 35.26
CA GLU A 110 -12.29 -6.59 35.37
C GLU A 110 -12.03 -7.34 36.70
N LYS A 111 -10.84 -7.19 37.30
CA LYS A 111 -10.49 -7.80 38.61
C LYS A 111 -11.06 -7.06 39.82
N ALA A 112 -11.47 -5.79 39.70
CA ALA A 112 -12.00 -5.01 40.82
C ALA A 112 -13.53 -5.18 41.00
N ARG A 113 -14.25 -5.64 39.97
CA ARG A 113 -15.72 -5.83 40.00
C ARG A 113 -16.13 -7.26 40.40
N ALA A 114 -15.17 -8.17 40.56
CA ALA A 114 -15.38 -9.58 40.91
C ALA A 114 -14.90 -9.93 42.34
N ALA A 115 -14.58 -8.92 43.16
CA ALA A 115 -14.25 -9.03 44.58
C ALA A 115 -15.33 -8.33 45.40
#